data_AF-A0AAX2HF64-F1
#
_entry.id   AF-A0AAX2HF64-F1
#
_cell.length_a   1.000
_cell.length_b   1.000
_cell.length_c   1.000
_cell.angle_alpha   90.00
_cell.angle_beta   90.00
_cell.angle_gamma   90.00
#
_symmetry.space_group_name_H-M   'P 1'
#
loop_
_entity.id
_entity.type
_entity.pdbx_description
1 polymer ?
#
loop_
_entity_poly.entity_id
_entity_poly.type
_entity_poly.pdbx_seq_one_letter_code
_entity_poly.pdbx_strand_id
1 'polypeptide(L)'
;MKIESAGIAPLSANEGPTEAGHFNGRALTPGANPAQAQITLAELLDWLGTELQTSPHSEQRLQRLLDGDITPLHERRVRLP
;
A
#
# COMPACT_ATOMS: atom_id res chain seq x y z
N MET A 1 -15.18 -34.69 8.98
CA MET A 1 -15.79 -33.68 8.08
C MET A 1 -14.69 -33.13 7.19
N LYS A 2 -14.78 -33.35 5.87
CA LYS A 2 -13.88 -32.76 4.87
C LYS A 2 -14.62 -31.56 4.25
N ILE A 3 -14.01 -30.38 4.27
CA ILE A 3 -14.58 -29.17 3.68
C ILE A 3 -13.99 -29.07 2.26
N GLU A 4 -14.85 -29.23 1.26
CA GLU A 4 -14.48 -29.01 -0.15
C GLU A 4 -14.47 -27.51 -0.40
N SER A 5 -13.29 -26.97 -0.73
CA SER A 5 -13.12 -25.56 -1.08
C SER A 5 -13.65 -25.35 -2.49
N ALA A 6 -14.79 -24.66 -2.62
CA ALA A 6 -15.27 -24.21 -3.91
C ALA A 6 -14.25 -23.20 -4.48
N GLY A 7 -13.47 -23.64 -5.46
CA GLY A 7 -12.51 -22.80 -6.16
C GLY A 7 -13.18 -21.54 -6.68
N ILE A 8 -12.58 -20.39 -6.40
CA ILE A 8 -13.03 -19.10 -6.93
C ILE A 8 -12.84 -19.18 -8.45
N ALA A 9 -13.95 -19.30 -9.19
CA ALA A 9 -13.92 -19.19 -10.63
C ALA A 9 -13.42 -17.78 -11.01
N PRO A 10 -12.50 -17.65 -11.99
CA PRO A 10 -12.13 -16.33 -12.48
C PRO A 10 -13.39 -15.64 -13.02
N LEU A 11 -13.61 -14.40 -12.57
CA LEU A 11 -14.66 -13.52 -13.10
C LEU A 11 -14.52 -13.47 -14.62
N SER A 12 -15.46 -14.09 -15.34
CA SER A 12 -15.54 -13.99 -16.80
C SER A 12 -15.57 -12.52 -17.17
N ALA A 13 -14.56 -12.06 -17.90
CA ALA A 13 -14.56 -10.73 -18.50
C ALA A 13 -15.72 -10.66 -19.48
N ASN A 14 -16.83 -10.09 -19.02
CA ASN A 14 -18.00 -9.87 -19.86
C ASN A 14 -17.67 -8.67 -20.75
N GLU A 15 -17.25 -8.92 -21.99
CA GLU A 15 -17.01 -7.92 -23.05
C GLU A 15 -18.35 -7.36 -23.57
N GLY A 16 -19.18 -6.85 -22.67
CA GLY A 16 -20.33 -6.00 -23.01
C GLY A 16 -19.94 -4.52 -22.92
N PRO A 17 -20.66 -3.61 -23.59
CA PRO A 17 -20.42 -2.17 -23.42
C PRO A 17 -20.56 -1.82 -21.94
N THR A 18 -19.47 -1.32 -21.34
CA THR A 18 -19.45 -0.91 -19.93
C THR A 18 -20.44 0.23 -19.75
N GLU A 19 -21.63 -0.07 -19.21
CA GLU A 19 -22.57 0.99 -18.82
C GLU A 19 -21.89 1.90 -17.80
N ALA A 20 -21.85 3.19 -18.09
CA ALA A 20 -21.31 4.19 -17.18
C ALA A 20 -22.19 4.22 -15.92
N GLY A 21 -21.70 3.62 -14.83
CA GLY A 21 -22.36 3.69 -13.53
C GLY A 21 -22.55 5.14 -13.11
N HIS A 22 -23.59 5.44 -12.32
CA HIS A 22 -23.81 6.80 -11.82
C HIS A 22 -23.61 6.86 -10.31
N PHE A 23 -22.87 7.86 -9.83
CA PHE A 23 -22.67 8.14 -8.40
C PHE A 23 -22.91 9.63 -8.12
N ASN A 24 -23.84 9.94 -7.21
CA ASN A 24 -24.24 11.32 -6.87
C ASN A 24 -24.59 12.19 -8.10
N GLY A 25 -25.34 11.64 -9.05
CA GLY A 25 -25.73 12.35 -10.27
C GLY A 25 -24.59 12.61 -11.26
N ARG A 26 -23.43 11.97 -11.07
CA ARG A 26 -22.29 12.02 -12.00
C ARG A 26 -22.09 10.67 -12.66
N ALA A 27 -21.90 10.67 -13.97
CA ALA A 27 -21.51 9.47 -14.71
C ALA A 27 -20.06 9.10 -14.38
N LEU A 28 -19.85 7.83 -14.05
CA LEU A 28 -18.55 7.22 -13.83
C LEU A 28 -18.06 6.67 -15.16
N THR A 29 -16.92 7.16 -15.62
CA THR A 29 -16.18 6.53 -16.71
C THR A 29 -15.05 5.70 -16.10
N PRO A 30 -14.76 4.50 -16.63
CA PRO A 30 -13.52 3.80 -16.29
C PRO A 30 -12.33 4.71 -16.61
N GLY A 31 -11.65 5.20 -15.59
CA GLY A 31 -10.41 5.94 -15.76
C GLY A 31 -9.27 4.98 -16.13
N ALA A 32 -8.28 5.47 -16.89
CA ALA A 32 -7.02 4.76 -17.02
C ALA A 32 -6.47 4.50 -15.61
N ASN A 33 -6.07 3.27 -15.31
CA ASN A 33 -5.52 2.92 -14.02
C ASN A 33 -4.24 3.75 -13.78
N PRO A 34 -4.23 4.72 -12.85
CA PRO A 34 -3.05 5.57 -12.63
C PRO A 34 -1.92 4.82 -11.91
N ALA A 35 -2.07 3.52 -11.63
CA ALA A 35 -1.07 2.70 -10.94
C ALA A 35 0.31 2.65 -11.63
N GLN A 36 0.43 3.07 -12.89
CA GLN A 36 1.73 3.17 -13.57
C GLN A 36 2.55 4.41 -13.19
N ALA A 37 1.98 5.38 -12.46
CA ALA A 37 2.66 6.63 -12.09
C ALA A 37 2.74 6.87 -10.57
N GLN A 38 2.56 5.83 -9.75
CA GLN A 38 2.74 5.93 -8.30
C GLN A 38 4.16 5.54 -7.96
N ILE A 39 4.92 6.47 -7.36
CA ILE A 39 6.25 6.22 -6.79
C ILE A 39 6.18 4.90 -6.03
N THR A 40 6.99 3.96 -6.46
CA THR A 40 7.05 2.64 -5.86
C THR A 40 7.74 2.72 -4.51
N LEU A 41 7.44 1.76 -3.63
CA LEU A 41 8.14 1.65 -2.35
C LEU A 41 9.66 1.51 -2.55
N ALA A 42 10.08 0.80 -3.59
CA ALA A 42 11.49 0.63 -3.92
C ALA A 42 12.17 1.96 -4.26
N GLU A 43 11.54 2.78 -5.11
CA GLU A 43 12.05 4.12 -5.46
C GLU A 43 12.14 5.03 -4.22
N LEU A 44 11.20 4.92 -3.30
CA LEU A 44 11.23 5.69 -2.05
C LEU A 44 12.37 5.24 -1.11
N LEU A 45 12.63 3.94 -1.00
CA LEU A 45 13.72 3.41 -0.19
C LEU A 45 15.09 3.74 -0.79
N ASP A 46 15.20 3.67 -2.11
CA ASP A 46 16.42 4.07 -2.83
C ASP A 46 16.71 5.56 -2.62
N TRP A 47 15.69 6.42 -2.76
CA TRP A 47 15.81 7.84 -2.46
C TRP A 47 16.23 8.11 -1.01
N LEU A 48 15.66 7.40 -0.03
CA LEU A 48 16.05 7.54 1.38
C LEU A 48 17.50 7.16 1.66
N GLY A 49 18.06 6.20 0.91
CA GLY A 49 19.44 5.73 1.06
C GLY A 49 20.47 6.59 0.31
N THR A 50 20.05 7.34 -0.71
CA THR A 50 20.96 8.05 -1.64
C THR A 50 20.92 9.56 -1.50
N GLU A 51 19.73 10.15 -1.33
CA GLU A 51 19.52 11.60 -1.39
C GLU A 51 19.42 12.28 -0.01
N LEU A 52 19.22 11.49 1.05
CA LEU A 52 19.16 12.00 2.42
C LEU A 52 20.52 11.83 3.12
N GLN A 53 21.02 12.87 3.78
CA GLN A 53 22.15 12.69 4.71
C GLN A 53 21.68 11.86 5.90
N THR A 54 21.98 10.57 5.88
CA THR A 54 21.63 9.64 6.94
C THR A 54 22.74 9.59 7.99
N SER A 55 22.33 9.51 9.25
CA SER A 55 23.19 9.04 10.33
C SER A 55 23.10 7.50 10.45
N PRO A 56 24.11 6.84 11.03
CA PRO A 56 24.03 5.39 11.32
C PRO A 56 22.79 5.01 12.14
N HIS A 57 22.35 5.91 13.03
CA HIS A 57 21.15 5.68 13.85
C HIS A 57 19.84 5.76 13.03
N SER A 58 19.77 6.62 12.02
CA SER A 58 18.59 6.70 11.13
C SER A 58 18.50 5.51 10.19
N GLU A 59 19.62 5.00 9.68
CA GLU A 59 19.65 3.77 8.87
C GLU A 59 19.20 2.56 9.68
N GLN A 60 19.73 2.41 10.90
CA GLN A 60 19.29 1.35 11.81
C GLN A 60 17.80 1.47 12.16
N ARG A 61 17.26 2.68 12.21
CA ARG A 61 15.83 2.91 12.44
C ARG A 61 15.00 2.54 11.21
N LEU A 62 15.46 2.86 10.00
CA LEU A 62 14.81 2.47 8.75
C LEU A 62 14.76 0.95 8.63
N GLN A 63 15.87 0.27 8.91
CA GLN A 63 15.92 -1.20 8.88
C GLN A 63 14.90 -1.81 9.85
N ARG A 64 14.81 -1.32 11.09
CA ARG A 64 13.78 -1.77 12.05
C ARG A 64 12.36 -1.58 11.53
N LEU A 65 12.07 -0.47 10.84
CA LEU A 65 10.75 -0.26 10.23
C LEU A 65 10.45 -1.26 9.11
N LEU A 66 11.45 -1.60 8.28
CA LEU A 66 11.32 -2.61 7.23
C LEU A 66 11.13 -4.02 7.78
N ASP A 67 11.78 -4.31 8.92
CA ASP A 67 11.64 -5.58 9.64
C ASP A 67 10.31 -5.70 10.39
N GLY A 68 9.49 -4.64 10.39
CA GLY A 68 8.22 -4.57 11.11
C GLY A 68 8.36 -4.36 12.63
N ASP A 69 9.56 -4.00 13.10
CA ASP A 69 9.81 -3.67 14.50
C ASP A 69 9.24 -2.30 14.84
N ILE A 70 8.12 -2.32 15.56
CA ILE A 70 7.48 -1.16 16.16
C ILE A 70 7.88 -1.13 17.63
N THR A 71 8.86 -0.27 17.96
CA THR A 71 9.31 -0.03 19.34
C THR A 71 8.09 0.09 20.27
N PRO A 72 7.91 -0.84 21.23
CA PRO A 72 6.71 -0.91 22.05
C PRO A 72 6.43 0.39 22.79
N LEU A 73 5.15 0.74 22.92
CA LEU A 73 4.75 1.97 23.60
C LEU A 73 5.19 2.02 25.08
N HIS A 74 5.26 0.87 25.75
CA HIS A 74 5.69 0.80 27.15
C HIS A 74 7.18 1.13 27.36
N GLU A 75 8.00 1.10 26.29
CA GLU A 75 9.40 1.55 26.32
C GLU A 75 9.53 3.06 26.16
N ARG A 76 8.45 3.77 25.81
CA ARG A 76 8.45 5.21 25.62
C ARG A 76 8.15 5.94 26.92
N ARG A 77 9.03 6.86 27.30
CA ARG A 77 8.74 7.84 28.36
C ARG A 77 7.83 8.92 27.80
N VAL A 78 6.58 8.93 28.23
CA VAL A 78 5.57 9.93 27.85
C VAL A 78 5.33 10.86 29.03
N ARG A 79 5.29 12.17 28.79
CA ARG A 79 4.87 13.19 29.77
C ARG A 79 3.55 13.82 29.30
N LEU A 80 2.76 14.33 30.24
CA LEU A 80 1.61 15.18 29.91
C LEU A 80 2.09 16.43 29.14
N PRO A 81 1.32 16.91 28.14
CA PRO A 81 1.71 18.05 27.30
C PRO A 81 2.03 19.31 28.09
#